data_AF-A0A2V7L2Y8-F1
#
_entry.id   AF-A0A2V7L2Y8-F1
#
_cell.length_a   1.000
_cell.length_b   1.000
_cell.length_c   1.000
_cell.angle_alpha   90.00
_cell.angle_beta   90.00
_cell.angle_gamma   90.00
#
_symmetry.space_group_name_H-M   'P 1'
#
loop_
_entity.id
_entity.type
_entity.pdbx_description
1 polymer ?
#
loop_
_entity_poly.entity_id
_entity_poly.type
_entity_poly.pdbx_seq_one_letter_code
_entity_poly.pdbx_strand_id
1 'polypeptide(L)'
;MVWALLFAALAPLSLVALPFAALLVATQPGTRGEWLAAALAGGAGAALLAAPGHGSFDALSRAWIVLVTVAFAAGARLSPAGFWPLALRACLYAAAGVTVLVARTKAGPALWTEVQWEATRDASRSMRYVVEVAPGLYPAFEPAVRLLSAWPLWLVVESLAGMALAWRGHALIARTPISAAGVNH
;
A
#
# COMPACT_ATOMS: atom_id res chain seq x y z
N MET A 1 -5.64 -8.29 18.58
CA MET A 1 -5.43 -6.84 18.66
C MET A 1 -4.10 -6.44 18.04
N VAL A 2 -2.96 -6.97 18.53
CA VAL A 2 -1.62 -6.65 17.99
C VAL A 2 -1.54 -6.93 16.49
N TRP A 3 -1.92 -8.10 15.98
CA TRP A 3 -1.66 -8.46 14.58
C TRP A 3 -2.48 -7.73 13.51
N ALA A 4 -3.76 -7.42 13.72
CA ALA A 4 -4.58 -6.67 12.75
C ALA A 4 -4.29 -5.17 12.79
N LEU A 5 -4.01 -4.60 13.96
CA LEU A 5 -3.54 -3.23 14.10
C LEU A 5 -2.06 -3.09 13.71
N LEU A 6 -1.23 -4.12 13.91
CA LEU A 6 0.11 -4.21 13.34
C LEU A 6 -0.04 -4.24 11.84
N PHE A 7 -0.86 -5.11 11.26
CA PHE A 7 -1.02 -5.19 9.82
C PHE A 7 -1.56 -3.87 9.26
N ALA A 8 -2.61 -3.29 9.85
CA ALA A 8 -3.14 -1.99 9.46
C ALA A 8 -2.26 -0.79 9.86
N ALA A 9 -1.14 -0.98 10.60
CA ALA A 9 -0.12 0.06 10.83
C ALA A 9 1.13 -0.17 9.95
N LEU A 10 1.50 -1.43 9.75
CA LEU A 10 2.66 -1.93 9.01
C LEU A 10 2.40 -1.97 7.50
N ALA A 11 1.19 -2.31 7.06
CA ALA A 11 0.74 -2.17 5.69
C ALA A 11 0.80 -0.69 5.26
N PRO A 12 0.26 0.30 6.02
CA PRO A 12 0.49 1.70 5.69
C PRO A 12 1.96 2.11 5.79
N LEU A 13 2.73 1.60 6.76
CA LEU A 13 4.17 1.86 6.83
C LEU A 13 4.90 1.34 5.59
N SER A 14 4.59 0.14 5.09
CA SER A 14 5.19 -0.42 3.87
C SER A 14 4.71 0.32 2.62
N LEU A 15 3.45 0.76 2.57
CA LEU A 15 2.89 1.62 1.52
C LEU A 15 3.48 3.04 1.51
N VAL A 16 4.17 3.46 2.56
CA VAL A 16 4.95 4.71 2.59
C VAL A 16 6.43 4.42 2.30
N ALA A 17 7.00 3.47 3.03
CA ALA A 17 8.44 3.20 3.03
C ALA A 17 8.94 2.61 1.72
N LEU A 18 8.20 1.69 1.09
CA LEU A 18 8.59 1.09 -0.19
C LEU A 18 8.51 2.09 -1.34
N PRO A 19 7.42 2.86 -1.54
CA PRO A 19 7.39 3.90 -2.57
C PRO A 19 8.45 4.97 -2.34
N PHE A 20 8.69 5.37 -1.08
CA PHE A 20 9.71 6.35 -0.75
C PHE A 20 11.12 5.86 -1.11
N ALA A 21 11.48 4.64 -0.70
CA ALA A 21 12.75 4.02 -1.05
C ALA A 21 12.90 3.85 -2.58
N ALA A 22 11.84 3.39 -3.24
CA ALA A 22 11.83 3.20 -4.69
C ALA A 22 12.01 4.52 -5.45
N LEU A 23 11.39 5.61 -5.00
CA LEU A 23 11.59 6.95 -5.57
C LEU A 23 13.04 7.42 -5.38
N LEU A 24 13.61 7.29 -4.18
CA LEU A 24 15.01 7.66 -3.93
C LEU A 24 15.98 6.88 -4.83
N VAL A 25 15.78 5.57 -4.96
CA VAL A 25 16.57 4.71 -5.86
C VAL A 25 16.37 5.10 -7.32
N ALA A 26 15.14 5.41 -7.73
CA ALA A 26 14.82 5.81 -9.09
C ALA A 26 15.52 7.12 -9.51
N THR A 27 15.68 8.06 -8.57
CA THR A 27 16.41 9.32 -8.79
C THR A 27 17.92 9.21 -8.67
N GLN A 28 18.46 8.03 -8.39
CA GLN A 28 19.89 7.79 -8.11
C GLN A 28 20.42 8.63 -6.92
N PRO A 29 20.38 8.11 -5.69
CA PRO A 29 20.86 8.81 -4.52
C PRO A 29 22.35 9.17 -4.71
N GLY A 30 22.72 10.43 -4.50
CA GLY A 30 24.10 10.86 -4.69
C GLY A 30 24.86 11.12 -3.38
N THR A 31 24.18 11.07 -2.22
CA THR A 31 24.78 11.27 -0.90
C THR A 31 24.66 9.99 -0.08
N ARG A 32 25.57 9.82 0.87
CA ARG A 32 25.48 8.74 1.86
C ARG A 32 24.18 8.82 2.67
N GLY A 33 23.69 10.03 2.97
CA GLY A 33 22.43 10.24 3.69
C GLY A 33 21.21 9.75 2.91
N GLU A 34 21.10 10.06 1.62
CA GLU A 34 20.02 9.56 0.75
C GLU A 34 20.08 8.03 0.58
N TRP A 35 21.28 7.45 0.48
CA TRP A 35 21.46 6.00 0.44
C TRP A 35 21.05 5.31 1.75
N LEU A 36 21.41 5.90 2.90
CA LEU A 36 20.98 5.39 4.20
C LEU A 36 19.46 5.46 4.35
N ALA A 37 18.83 6.57 3.95
CA ALA A 37 17.38 6.72 3.96
C ALA A 37 16.69 5.67 3.07
N ALA A 38 17.20 5.45 1.85
CA ALA A 38 16.70 4.43 0.94
C ALA A 38 16.86 3.01 1.51
N ALA A 39 18.01 2.71 2.11
CA ALA A 39 18.29 1.40 2.71
C ALA A 39 17.43 1.13 3.94
N LEU A 40 17.23 2.12 4.82
CA LEU A 40 16.38 2.00 6.00
C LEU A 40 14.91 1.86 5.62
N ALA A 41 14.41 2.71 4.71
CA ALA A 41 13.02 2.63 4.27
C ALA A 41 12.75 1.35 3.45
N GLY A 42 13.66 1.00 2.54
CA GLY A 42 13.56 -0.24 1.76
C GLY A 42 13.67 -1.48 2.62
N GLY A 43 14.60 -1.50 3.58
CA GLY A 43 14.78 -2.58 4.53
C GLY A 43 13.58 -2.75 5.46
N ALA A 44 13.06 -1.64 6.01
CA ALA A 44 11.84 -1.67 6.80
C ALA A 44 10.66 -2.19 5.97
N GLY A 45 10.43 -1.61 4.79
CA GLY A 45 9.36 -2.04 3.89
C GLY A 45 9.44 -3.52 3.50
N ALA A 46 10.65 -4.01 3.16
CA ALA A 46 10.88 -5.41 2.80
C ALA A 46 10.70 -6.35 4.01
N ALA A 47 11.15 -5.95 5.20
CA ALA A 47 10.95 -6.73 6.42
C ALA A 47 9.45 -6.89 6.74
N LEU A 48 8.65 -5.86 6.51
CA LEU A 48 7.19 -5.91 6.67
C LEU A 48 6.54 -6.85 5.66
N LEU A 49 7.02 -6.84 4.41
CA LEU A 49 6.60 -7.80 3.39
C LEU A 49 7.12 -9.23 3.61
N ALA A 50 8.10 -9.44 4.49
CA ALA A 50 8.68 -10.75 4.80
C ALA A 50 8.11 -11.36 6.09
N ALA A 51 7.35 -10.59 6.88
CA ALA A 51 6.72 -11.09 8.10
C ALA A 51 5.82 -12.31 7.80
N PRO A 52 5.66 -13.29 8.70
CA PRO A 52 4.80 -14.44 8.42
C PRO A 52 3.35 -14.03 8.09
N GLY A 53 2.93 -14.37 6.88
CA GLY A 53 1.58 -14.10 6.38
C GLY A 53 0.56 -15.16 6.79
N HIS A 54 -0.71 -14.78 6.87
CA HIS A 54 -1.80 -15.69 7.16
C HIS A 54 -2.84 -15.62 6.03
N GLY A 55 -2.91 -16.66 5.20
CA GLY A 55 -3.98 -16.81 4.20
C GLY A 55 -3.74 -16.09 2.87
N SER A 56 -4.77 -16.16 2.01
CA SER A 56 -4.70 -15.66 0.63
C SER A 56 -4.82 -14.13 0.55
N PHE A 57 -5.57 -13.53 1.48
CA PHE A 57 -5.73 -12.09 1.62
C PHE A 57 -4.40 -11.38 1.86
N ASP A 58 -3.59 -11.86 2.80
CA ASP A 58 -2.28 -11.26 3.11
C ASP A 58 -1.31 -11.38 1.92
N ALA A 59 -1.29 -12.53 1.24
CA ALA A 59 -0.48 -12.72 0.04
C ALA A 59 -0.89 -11.74 -1.08
N LEU A 60 -2.20 -11.55 -1.29
CA LEU A 60 -2.72 -10.63 -2.30
C LEU A 60 -2.43 -9.17 -1.95
N SER A 61 -2.53 -8.82 -0.67
CA SER A 61 -2.16 -7.50 -0.13
C SER A 61 -0.71 -7.16 -0.46
N ARG A 62 0.21 -8.10 -0.20
CA ARG A 62 1.64 -7.92 -0.47
C ARG A 62 1.93 -7.80 -1.95
N ALA A 63 1.29 -8.63 -2.78
CA ALA A 63 1.40 -8.55 -4.23
C ALA A 63 0.95 -7.17 -4.73
N TRP A 64 -0.18 -6.65 -4.21
CA TRP A 64 -0.64 -5.30 -4.49
C TRP A 64 0.39 -4.24 -4.11
N ILE A 65 0.91 -4.26 -2.87
CA ILE A 65 1.89 -3.29 -2.36
C ILE A 65 3.14 -3.26 -3.25
N VAL A 66 3.66 -4.42 -3.64
CA VAL A 66 4.82 -4.52 -4.54
C VAL A 66 4.50 -3.96 -5.91
N LEU A 67 3.38 -4.36 -6.52
CA LEU A 67 2.99 -3.92 -7.86
C LEU A 67 2.75 -2.41 -7.92
N VAL A 68 2.03 -1.85 -6.96
CA VAL A 68 1.74 -0.41 -6.91
C VAL A 68 3.00 0.41 -6.69
N THR A 69 3.91 -0.07 -5.82
CA THR A 69 5.22 0.57 -5.60
C THR A 69 6.04 0.63 -6.87
N VAL A 70 6.17 -0.51 -7.57
CA VAL A 70 6.96 -0.60 -8.80
C VAL A 70 6.34 0.26 -9.90
N ALA A 71 5.02 0.19 -10.10
CA ALA A 71 4.32 0.98 -11.10
C ALA A 71 4.46 2.49 -10.83
N PHE A 72 4.39 2.89 -9.57
CA PHE A 72 4.56 4.28 -9.15
C PHE A 72 6.01 4.76 -9.39
N ALA A 73 7.02 4.03 -8.93
CA ALA A 73 8.42 4.43 -9.13
C ALA A 73 8.84 4.42 -10.61
N ALA A 74 8.41 3.41 -11.38
CA ALA A 74 8.65 3.35 -12.82
C ALA A 74 7.93 4.49 -13.55
N GLY A 75 6.67 4.76 -13.20
CA GLY A 75 5.91 5.88 -13.74
C GLY A 75 6.62 7.22 -13.46
N ALA A 76 7.05 7.44 -12.22
CA ALA A 76 7.74 8.67 -11.80
C ALA A 76 9.07 8.88 -12.55
N ARG A 77 9.77 7.80 -12.89
CA ARG A 77 11.00 7.84 -13.68
C ARG A 77 10.75 8.06 -15.18
N LEU A 78 9.70 7.48 -15.74
CA LEU A 78 9.44 7.49 -17.19
C LEU A 78 8.64 8.71 -17.65
N SER A 79 7.77 9.24 -16.80
CA SER A 79 6.94 10.40 -17.10
C SER A 79 6.76 11.23 -15.83
N PRO A 80 7.54 12.31 -15.65
CA PRO A 80 7.37 13.23 -14.53
C PRO A 80 6.10 14.07 -14.73
N ALA A 81 4.94 13.42 -14.58
CA ALA A 81 3.64 14.04 -14.47
C ALA A 81 3.37 14.45 -13.01
N GLY A 82 2.29 15.20 -12.79
CA GLY A 82 1.81 15.49 -11.43
C GLY A 82 1.50 14.20 -10.64
N PHE A 83 1.53 14.30 -9.31
CA PHE A 83 1.30 13.18 -8.39
C PHE A 83 0.02 12.37 -8.71
N TRP A 84 -1.11 13.07 -8.90
CA TRP A 84 -2.43 12.43 -9.04
C TRP A 84 -2.54 11.50 -10.26
N PRO A 85 -2.24 11.94 -11.49
CA PRO A 85 -2.22 11.05 -12.65
C PRO A 85 -1.33 9.82 -12.45
N LEU A 86 -0.20 10.00 -11.78
CA LEU A 86 0.81 8.96 -11.60
C LEU A 86 0.38 7.91 -10.57
N ALA A 87 -0.12 8.37 -9.42
CA ALA A 87 -0.65 7.53 -8.36
C ALA A 87 -1.88 6.74 -8.83
N LEU A 88 -2.80 7.38 -9.55
CA LEU A 88 -3.99 6.71 -10.09
C LEU A 88 -3.61 5.64 -11.13
N ARG A 89 -2.67 5.95 -12.05
CA ARG A 89 -2.18 4.96 -13.02
C ARG A 89 -1.46 3.81 -12.33
N ALA A 90 -0.67 4.06 -11.29
CA ALA A 90 -0.03 3.03 -10.51
C ALA A 90 -1.05 2.08 -9.86
N CYS A 91 -2.13 2.61 -9.27
CA CYS A 91 -3.23 1.81 -8.74
C CYS A 91 -3.93 0.99 -9.84
N LEU A 92 -4.18 1.56 -11.01
CA LEU A 92 -4.78 0.85 -12.14
C LEU A 92 -3.88 -0.29 -12.65
N TYR A 93 -2.57 -0.04 -12.79
CA TYR A 93 -1.62 -1.07 -13.20
C TYR A 93 -1.47 -2.17 -12.15
N ALA A 94 -1.49 -1.83 -10.86
CA ALA A 94 -1.49 -2.80 -9.78
C ALA A 94 -2.76 -3.67 -9.80
N ALA A 95 -3.94 -3.05 -9.96
CA ALA A 95 -5.21 -3.76 -10.10
C ALA A 95 -5.21 -4.71 -11.30
N ALA A 96 -4.72 -4.26 -12.45
CA ALA A 96 -4.58 -5.11 -13.64
C ALA A 96 -3.61 -6.27 -13.38
N GLY A 97 -2.45 -6.00 -12.76
CA GLY A 97 -1.46 -7.03 -12.42
C GLY A 97 -2.01 -8.09 -11.47
N VAL A 98 -2.71 -7.68 -10.40
CA VAL A 98 -3.39 -8.59 -9.48
C VAL A 98 -4.45 -9.42 -10.21
N THR A 99 -5.28 -8.79 -11.04
CA THR A 99 -6.30 -9.49 -11.83
C THR A 99 -5.69 -10.56 -12.74
N VAL A 100 -4.58 -10.24 -13.42
CA VAL A 100 -3.85 -11.19 -14.27
C VAL A 100 -3.24 -12.33 -13.46
N LEU A 101 -2.62 -12.03 -12.32
CA LEU A 101 -2.06 -13.04 -11.41
C LEU A 101 -3.14 -14.03 -10.95
N VAL A 102 -4.30 -13.52 -10.51
CA VAL A 102 -5.41 -14.35 -10.03
C VAL A 102 -6.06 -15.12 -11.18
N ALA A 103 -6.27 -14.51 -12.34
CA ALA A 103 -6.87 -15.15 -13.51
C ALA A 103 -6.02 -16.33 -14.05
N ARG A 104 -4.70 -16.30 -13.84
CA ARG A 104 -3.82 -17.42 -14.20
C ARG A 104 -3.91 -18.61 -13.25
N THR A 105 -4.58 -18.46 -12.11
CA THR A 105 -4.85 -19.58 -11.20
C THR A 105 -6.15 -20.27 -11.61
N LYS A 106 -6.17 -21.61 -11.62
CA LYS A 106 -7.41 -22.39 -11.89
C LYS A 106 -8.51 -22.16 -10.84
N ALA A 107 -8.20 -21.45 -9.76
CA ALA A 107 -9.08 -21.18 -8.62
C ALA A 107 -9.54 -19.71 -8.54
N GLY A 108 -9.35 -18.89 -9.58
CA GLY A 108 -9.59 -17.44 -9.53
C GLY A 108 -10.90 -16.99 -8.85
N PRO A 109 -12.08 -17.50 -9.25
CA PRO A 109 -13.35 -17.14 -8.60
C PRO A 109 -13.43 -17.57 -7.13
N ALA A 110 -12.92 -18.76 -6.80
CA ALA A 110 -12.90 -19.26 -5.43
C ALA A 110 -11.95 -18.44 -4.55
N LEU A 111 -10.81 -18.03 -5.09
CA LEU A 111 -9.83 -17.18 -4.41
C LEU A 111 -10.41 -15.80 -4.11
N TRP A 112 -11.18 -15.22 -5.02
CA TRP A 112 -11.87 -13.95 -4.74
C TRP A 112 -12.89 -14.06 -3.62
N THR A 113 -13.68 -15.14 -3.58
CA THR A 113 -14.61 -15.40 -2.49
C THR A 113 -13.89 -15.58 -1.15
N GLU A 114 -12.79 -16.35 -1.15
CA GLU A 114 -11.97 -16.57 0.05
C GLU A 114 -11.38 -15.26 0.58
N VAL A 115 -10.82 -14.43 -0.30
CA VAL A 115 -10.26 -13.12 0.05
C VAL A 115 -11.33 -12.19 0.63
N GLN A 116 -12.54 -12.16 0.04
CA GLN A 116 -13.65 -11.36 0.56
C GLN A 116 -14.13 -11.86 1.93
N TRP A 117 -14.14 -13.17 2.12
CA TRP A 117 -14.48 -13.78 3.41
C TRP A 117 -13.44 -13.45 4.47
N GLU A 118 -12.14 -13.60 4.16
CA GLU A 118 -11.02 -13.26 5.05
C GLU A 118 -11.05 -11.76 5.42
N ALA A 119 -11.29 -10.87 4.44
CA ALA A 119 -11.42 -9.43 4.66
C ALA A 119 -12.57 -9.09 5.63
N THR A 120 -13.74 -9.68 5.40
CA THR A 120 -14.92 -9.48 6.27
C THR A 120 -14.67 -10.02 7.68
N ARG A 121 -13.98 -11.17 7.78
CA ARG A 121 -13.62 -11.77 9.06
C ARG A 121 -12.66 -10.89 9.85
N ASP A 122 -11.66 -10.30 9.20
CA ASP A 122 -10.68 -9.43 9.85
C ASP A 122 -11.29 -8.09 10.25
N ALA A 123 -12.11 -7.48 9.37
CA ALA A 123 -12.89 -6.29 9.68
C ALA A 123 -13.82 -6.50 10.89
N SER A 124 -14.55 -7.62 10.90
CA SER A 124 -15.43 -8.00 12.01
C SER A 124 -14.67 -8.19 13.32
N ARG A 125 -13.52 -8.87 13.27
CA ARG A 125 -12.67 -9.08 14.45
C ARG A 125 -12.17 -7.75 15.02
N SER A 126 -11.73 -6.84 14.16
CA SER A 126 -11.27 -5.51 14.54
C SER A 126 -12.39 -4.69 15.17
N MET A 127 -13.57 -4.69 14.56
CA MET A 127 -14.71 -3.91 15.06
C MET A 127 -15.29 -4.49 16.36
N ARG A 128 -15.23 -5.81 16.57
CA ARG A 128 -15.66 -6.44 17.84
C ARG A 128 -14.81 -5.93 19.00
N TYR A 129 -13.51 -5.88 18.80
CA TYR A 129 -12.60 -5.32 19.80
C TYR A 129 -12.89 -3.84 20.08
N VAL A 130 -13.17 -3.03 19.05
CA VAL A 130 -13.54 -1.61 19.23
C VAL A 130 -14.82 -1.48 20.07
N VAL A 131 -15.83 -2.31 19.80
CA VAL A 131 -17.08 -2.33 20.57
C VAL A 131 -16.84 -2.81 22.01
N GLU A 132 -15.95 -3.78 22.24
CA GLU A 132 -15.61 -4.23 23.59
C GLU A 132 -15.00 -3.08 24.43
N VAL A 133 -14.17 -2.23 23.83
CA VAL A 133 -13.57 -1.06 24.49
C VAL A 133 -14.55 0.10 24.61
N ALA A 134 -15.41 0.29 23.60
CA ALA A 134 -16.39 1.38 23.55
C ALA A 134 -17.77 0.82 23.12
N PRO A 135 -18.57 0.29 24.06
CA PRO A 135 -19.84 -0.36 23.75
C PRO A 135 -20.86 0.55 23.04
N GLY A 136 -20.76 1.87 23.26
CA GLY A 136 -21.60 2.87 22.58
C GLY A 136 -21.41 2.92 21.06
N LEU A 137 -20.36 2.29 20.51
CA LEU A 137 -20.11 2.20 19.07
C LEU A 137 -20.78 0.99 18.41
N TYR A 138 -21.52 0.15 19.15
CA TYR A 138 -22.23 -0.99 18.57
C TYR A 138 -23.14 -0.63 17.37
N PRO A 139 -23.90 0.48 17.36
CA PRO A 139 -24.71 0.87 16.20
C PRO A 139 -23.87 1.11 14.92
N ALA A 140 -22.60 1.46 15.08
CA ALA A 140 -21.66 1.65 13.97
C ALA A 140 -20.95 0.36 13.55
N PHE A 141 -21.18 -0.77 14.23
CA PHE A 141 -20.47 -2.03 13.96
C PHE A 141 -20.67 -2.51 12.51
N GLU A 142 -21.92 -2.73 12.10
CA GLU A 142 -22.23 -3.24 10.76
C GLU A 142 -21.76 -2.30 9.64
N PRO A 143 -22.03 -0.97 9.67
CA PRO A 143 -21.56 -0.08 8.62
C PRO A 143 -20.03 0.00 8.59
N ALA A 144 -19.35 -0.02 9.74
CA ALA A 144 -17.89 -0.05 9.78
C ALA A 144 -17.33 -1.34 9.18
N VAL A 145 -17.90 -2.51 9.50
CA VAL A 145 -17.48 -3.78 8.90
C VAL A 145 -17.69 -3.77 7.40
N ARG A 146 -18.84 -3.29 6.90
CA ARG A 146 -19.10 -3.20 5.44
C ARG A 146 -18.11 -2.28 4.73
N LEU A 147 -17.77 -1.16 5.36
CA LEU A 147 -16.79 -0.21 4.81
C LEU A 147 -15.38 -0.81 4.78
N LEU A 148 -14.96 -1.45 5.87
CA LEU A 148 -13.63 -2.06 6.00
C LEU A 148 -13.50 -3.34 5.16
N SER A 149 -14.59 -4.08 4.95
CA SER A 149 -14.63 -5.26 4.08
C SER A 149 -14.64 -4.89 2.59
N ALA A 150 -14.83 -3.62 2.23
CA ALA A 150 -14.63 -3.11 0.86
C ALA A 150 -13.13 -3.03 0.51
N TRP A 151 -12.44 -4.14 0.76
CA TRP A 151 -10.98 -4.28 0.76
C TRP A 151 -10.28 -3.66 -0.45
N PRO A 152 -10.72 -3.89 -1.71
CA PRO A 152 -10.02 -3.31 -2.87
C PRO A 152 -10.07 -1.78 -2.87
N LEU A 153 -11.19 -1.18 -2.44
CA LEU A 153 -11.33 0.26 -2.36
C LEU A 153 -10.48 0.83 -1.24
N TRP A 154 -10.49 0.18 -0.07
CA TRP A 154 -9.72 0.61 1.08
C TRP A 154 -8.20 0.56 0.81
N LEU A 155 -7.72 -0.51 0.17
CA LEU A 155 -6.33 -0.62 -0.28
C LEU A 155 -5.90 0.53 -1.20
N VAL A 156 -6.76 0.95 -2.13
CA VAL A 156 -6.47 2.07 -3.02
C VAL A 156 -6.32 3.35 -2.21
N VAL A 157 -7.22 3.61 -1.25
CA VAL A 157 -7.14 4.79 -0.39
C VAL A 157 -5.85 4.79 0.43
N GLU A 158 -5.51 3.67 1.07
CA GLU A 158 -4.26 3.51 1.83
C GLU A 158 -3.03 3.70 0.93
N SER A 159 -3.07 3.15 -0.28
CA SER A 159 -1.96 3.29 -1.25
C SER A 159 -1.79 4.73 -1.70
N LEU A 160 -2.90 5.45 -1.95
CA LEU A 160 -2.85 6.88 -2.30
C LEU A 160 -2.28 7.72 -1.17
N ALA A 161 -2.73 7.49 0.07
CA ALA A 161 -2.19 8.16 1.25
C ALA A 161 -0.69 7.85 1.44
N GLY A 162 -0.31 6.58 1.32
CA GLY A 162 1.08 6.14 1.44
C GLY A 162 1.99 6.75 0.38
N MET A 163 1.57 6.71 -0.89
CA MET A 163 2.29 7.33 -1.99
C MET A 163 2.36 8.85 -1.87
N ALA A 164 1.32 9.52 -1.36
CA ALA A 164 1.36 10.97 -1.13
C ALA A 164 2.39 11.36 -0.07
N LEU A 165 2.44 10.61 1.04
CA LEU A 165 3.43 10.78 2.08
C LEU A 165 4.84 10.49 1.56
N ALA A 166 5.01 9.42 0.79
CA ALA A 166 6.28 9.07 0.15
C ALA A 166 6.74 10.15 -0.83
N TRP A 167 5.83 10.68 -1.66
CA TRP A 167 6.10 11.75 -2.61
C TRP A 167 6.53 13.04 -1.90
N ARG A 168 5.82 13.42 -0.82
CA ARG A 168 6.17 14.58 0.00
C ARG A 168 7.49 14.39 0.73
N GLY A 169 7.74 13.20 1.29
CA GLY A 169 9.02 12.87 1.93
C GLY A 169 10.18 12.92 0.93
N HIS A 170 9.98 12.40 -0.28
CA HIS A 170 10.96 12.44 -1.35
C HIS A 170 11.30 13.89 -1.75
N ALA A 171 10.28 14.74 -1.88
CA ALA A 171 10.47 16.16 -2.18
C ALA A 171 11.30 16.92 -1.11
N LEU A 172 11.27 16.46 0.15
CA LEU A 172 12.02 17.06 1.25
C LEU A 172 13.47 16.56 1.34
N ILE A 173 13.74 15.33 0.91
CA ILE A 173 15.00 14.62 1.15
C ILE A 173 15.87 14.53 -0.10
N ALA A 174 15.27 14.35 -1.27
CA ALA A 174 16.01 14.20 -2.51
C ALA A 174 16.55 15.54 -2.99
N ARG A 175 17.83 15.57 -3.39
CA ARG A 175 18.44 16.77 -3.98
C ARG A 175 17.84 17.18 -5.32
N THR A 176 17.38 16.22 -6.11
CA THR A 176 16.69 16.45 -7.39
C THR A 176 15.30 15.82 -7.33
N PRO A 177 14.33 16.48 -6.69
CA PRO A 177 13.02 15.88 -6.49
C PRO A 177 12.25 15.83 -7.81
N ILE A 178 11.63 14.68 -8.09
CA ILE A 178 10.85 14.46 -9.33
C ILE A 178 9.71 15.49 -9.45
N SER A 179 9.15 15.95 -8.32
CA SER A 179 8.11 16.97 -8.26
C SER A 179 8.55 18.34 -8.78
N ALA A 180 9.85 18.67 -8.76
CA ALA A 180 10.36 19.95 -9.27
C ALA A 180 10.53 19.95 -10.79
N ALA A 181 10.64 18.78 -11.43
CA ALA A 181 10.81 18.68 -12.88
C ALA A 181 9.53 19.07 -13.66
N GLY A 182 8.36 19.02 -13.03
CA GLY A 182 7.06 19.33 -13.67
C GLY A 182 6.64 20.80 -13.65
N VAL A 183 7.44 21.71 -13.07
CA VAL A 183 7.11 23.16 -12.98
C VAL A 183 7.65 23.96 -14.18
N ASN A 184 8.51 23.36 -15.02
CA ASN A 184 9.17 24.02 -16.16
C ASN A 184 8.51 23.74 -17.53
N HIS A 185 7.23 23.37 -17.55
CA HIS A 185 6.47 23.18 -18.79
C HIS A 185 5.19 23.99 -18.81
#